data_AF-A0A1V6EHT5-F1
#
_entry.id   AF-A0A1V6EHT5-F1
#
_cell.length_a   1.000
_cell.length_b   1.000
_cell.length_c   1.000
_cell.angle_alpha   90.00
_cell.angle_beta   90.00
_cell.angle_gamma   90.00
#
_symmetry.space_group_name_H-M   'P 1'
#
loop_
_entity.id
_entity.type
_entity.pdbx_description
1 polymer ?
#
loop_
_entity_poly.entity_id
_entity_poly.type
_entity_poly.pdbx_seq_one_letter_code
_entity_poly.pdbx_strand_id
1 'polypeptide(L)'
;MMTRRPYAESGWDFTTTWEIAEGSSYPQLAARPTKEVDSMPSGIEIDSIDQLQRIGREENLPLDGNYRLSSDVDARATAAWDEGRGFEPVGTVAGGKPPLPFTGRLDGQGHVILGLAIHRPESNDVGLFTALGQDAQVVNLGLQDISVTGNNNVGGLGGQNYGSVSSCFMKGNIEGNAYVGGLVGIQNGKLDKCYAMGAIKGDSRVGGLTGMNQGAISESLSAAAVRGASLTGALVGRNYRDGTVAENCFWDRTLCAVNLPGDSAGRSTAEMFQQATYAAKAWDFTQVWKITEGKSYPALRVFP
;
A
#
# COMPACT_ATOMS: atom_id res chain seq x y z
N MET A 1 -56.21 14.06 25.80
CA MET A 1 -55.78 12.78 26.40
C MET A 1 -55.97 11.66 25.37
N MET A 2 -54.96 11.43 24.53
CA MET A 2 -54.89 10.24 23.68
C MET A 2 -54.14 9.16 24.46
N THR A 3 -54.83 8.07 24.76
CA THR A 3 -54.34 6.94 25.55
C THR A 3 -53.18 6.23 24.85
N ARG A 4 -52.07 6.00 25.58
CA ARG A 4 -50.81 5.29 25.20
C ARG A 4 -50.98 3.82 24.72
N ARG A 5 -52.14 3.42 24.21
CA ARG A 5 -52.52 2.01 24.00
C ARG A 5 -52.25 1.35 22.63
N PRO A 6 -51.73 1.96 21.54
CA PRO A 6 -51.49 1.18 20.32
C PRO A 6 -50.14 0.45 20.26
N TYR A 7 -49.18 0.70 21.17
CA TYR A 7 -47.81 0.16 21.04
C TYR A 7 -47.39 -0.89 22.07
N ALA A 8 -48.23 -1.17 23.09
CA ALA A 8 -47.86 -2.05 24.20
C ALA A 8 -47.69 -3.54 23.83
N GLU A 9 -48.10 -3.96 22.62
CA GLU A 9 -47.96 -5.34 22.14
C GLU A 9 -46.91 -5.50 21.02
N SER A 10 -46.19 -4.43 20.67
CA SER A 10 -45.33 -4.41 19.47
C SER A 10 -43.84 -4.69 19.72
N GLY A 11 -43.43 -4.97 20.97
CA GLY A 11 -42.03 -5.23 21.32
C GLY A 11 -41.14 -3.98 21.44
N TRP A 12 -41.73 -2.79 21.48
CA TRP A 12 -41.01 -1.51 21.62
C TRP A 12 -40.86 -1.12 23.09
N ASP A 13 -39.62 -0.87 23.54
CA ASP A 13 -39.31 -0.40 24.89
C ASP A 13 -39.32 1.14 24.97
N PHE A 14 -40.41 1.69 25.50
CA PHE A 14 -40.57 3.13 25.74
C PHE A 14 -40.09 3.61 27.12
N THR A 15 -39.42 2.73 27.88
CA THR A 15 -38.83 3.08 29.18
C THR A 15 -37.36 3.49 29.05
N THR A 16 -36.65 2.97 28.05
CA THR A 16 -35.22 3.28 27.85
C THR A 16 -34.83 3.64 26.41
N THR A 17 -35.52 3.10 25.40
CA THR A 17 -35.02 3.10 24.02
C THR A 17 -35.79 4.05 23.11
N TRP A 18 -37.11 4.17 23.30
CA TRP A 18 -37.99 4.95 22.43
C TRP A 18 -38.80 5.99 23.20
N GLU A 19 -38.96 7.17 22.61
CA GLU A 19 -39.84 8.23 23.10
C GLU A 19 -40.83 8.67 22.01
N ILE A 20 -41.97 9.23 22.42
CA ILE A 20 -42.91 9.88 21.49
C ILE A 20 -42.98 11.34 21.91
N ALA A 21 -42.33 12.20 21.14
CA ALA A 21 -42.38 13.65 21.34
C ALA A 21 -43.83 14.16 21.22
N GLU A 22 -44.17 15.18 22.02
CA GLU A 22 -45.52 15.76 22.02
C GLU A 22 -45.86 16.34 20.64
N GLY A 23 -46.90 15.82 20.00
CA GLY A 23 -47.30 16.16 18.62
C GLY A 23 -46.77 15.21 17.53
N SER A 24 -45.93 14.23 17.86
CA SER A 24 -45.49 13.19 16.92
C SER A 24 -46.47 12.01 16.88
N SER A 25 -46.69 11.46 15.69
CA SER A 25 -47.49 10.25 15.46
C SER A 25 -46.67 8.95 15.42
N TYR A 26 -45.34 9.00 15.62
CA TYR A 26 -44.47 7.83 15.62
C TYR A 26 -43.30 7.92 16.63
N PRO A 27 -42.82 6.77 17.16
CA PRO A 27 -41.68 6.68 18.07
C PRO A 27 -40.36 7.20 17.46
N GLN A 28 -39.54 7.84 18.29
CA GLN A 28 -38.16 8.24 17.98
C GLN A 28 -37.23 7.72 19.09
N LEU A 29 -35.93 7.57 18.82
CA LEU A 29 -34.98 7.07 19.82
C LEU A 29 -34.82 8.07 20.98
N ALA A 30 -35.02 7.62 22.22
CA ALA A 30 -34.97 8.43 23.43
C ALA A 30 -33.55 8.92 23.78
N ALA A 31 -32.52 8.28 23.24
CA ALA A 31 -31.15 8.75 23.28
C ALA A 31 -30.45 8.34 21.98
N ARG A 32 -29.75 9.30 21.34
CA ARG A 32 -28.75 8.93 20.33
C ARG A 32 -27.70 8.09 21.07
N PRO A 33 -27.33 6.89 20.59
CA PRO A 33 -26.10 6.29 21.08
C PRO A 33 -25.03 7.34 20.85
N THR A 34 -24.45 7.88 21.93
CA THR A 34 -23.14 8.50 21.85
C THR A 34 -22.32 7.47 21.13
N LYS A 35 -21.81 7.81 19.94
CA LYS A 35 -20.79 7.02 19.28
C LYS A 35 -19.87 6.53 20.39
N GLU A 36 -19.87 5.23 20.67
CA GLU A 36 -18.62 4.59 21.02
C GLU A 36 -17.72 5.00 19.85
N VAL A 37 -16.96 6.07 20.09
CA VAL A 37 -15.72 6.28 19.37
C VAL A 37 -14.97 5.03 19.74
N ASP A 38 -15.05 4.02 18.88
CA ASP A 38 -14.20 2.85 18.90
C ASP A 38 -12.80 3.44 19.08
N SER A 39 -12.31 3.41 20.31
CA SER A 39 -10.95 3.81 20.62
C SER A 39 -10.11 2.71 20.01
N MET A 40 -9.87 2.82 18.70
CA MET A 40 -8.84 2.08 17.99
C MET A 40 -7.63 2.08 18.94
N PRO A 41 -7.06 0.91 19.29
CA PRO A 41 -5.91 0.88 20.18
C PRO A 41 -4.90 1.85 19.60
N SER A 42 -4.55 2.88 20.38
CA SER A 42 -3.74 4.01 19.92
C SER A 42 -2.45 3.44 19.31
N GLY A 43 -2.39 3.39 17.98
CA GLY A 43 -1.24 2.83 17.29
C GLY A 43 0.03 3.55 17.74
N ILE A 44 1.12 2.81 17.87
CA ILE A 44 2.44 3.32 18.22
C ILE A 44 2.80 4.37 17.16
N GLU A 45 2.98 5.62 17.61
CA GLU A 45 3.39 6.69 16.71
C GLU A 45 4.83 6.49 16.27
N ILE A 46 5.05 6.71 14.98
CA ILE A 46 6.34 6.67 14.32
C ILE A 46 6.55 8.02 13.64
N ASP A 47 7.58 8.75 14.05
CA ASP A 47 7.92 10.09 13.54
C ASP A 47 9.29 10.13 12.86
N SER A 48 10.05 9.03 12.93
CA SER A 48 11.44 8.98 12.51
C SER A 48 11.82 7.64 11.88
N ILE A 49 12.80 7.70 10.97
CA ILE A 49 13.29 6.51 10.27
C ILE A 49 14.03 5.55 11.21
N ASP A 50 14.65 6.07 12.28
CA ASP A 50 15.26 5.27 13.34
C ASP A 50 14.23 4.42 14.08
N GLN A 51 13.05 4.97 14.41
CA GLN A 51 11.97 4.20 15.02
C GLN A 51 11.46 3.10 14.09
N LEU A 52 11.31 3.39 12.78
CA LEU A 52 10.96 2.37 11.80
C LEU A 52 11.96 1.21 11.79
N GLN A 53 13.26 1.48 11.78
CA GLN A 53 14.27 0.42 11.75
C GLN A 53 14.29 -0.45 13.01
N ARG A 54 13.87 0.11 14.16
CA ARG A 54 13.84 -0.58 15.46
C ARG A 54 12.67 -1.55 15.60
N ILE A 55 11.69 -1.54 14.68
CA ILE A 55 10.61 -2.52 14.63
C ILE A 55 11.20 -3.95 14.52
N GLY A 56 10.78 -4.83 15.41
CA GLY A 56 11.27 -6.20 15.56
C GLY A 56 12.59 -6.35 16.31
N ARG A 57 13.21 -5.24 16.75
CA ARG A 57 14.48 -5.23 17.51
C ARG A 57 14.30 -4.85 18.97
N GLU A 58 13.16 -4.27 19.31
CA GLU A 58 12.84 -3.82 20.65
C GLU A 58 11.49 -4.35 21.12
N GLU A 59 11.37 -4.59 22.42
CA GLU A 59 10.16 -5.16 23.02
C GLU A 59 8.93 -4.26 22.83
N ASN A 60 9.12 -2.94 22.84
CA ASN A 60 8.07 -1.95 22.64
C ASN A 60 7.77 -1.66 21.15
N LEU A 61 8.49 -2.28 20.22
CA LEU A 61 8.27 -2.16 18.78
C LEU A 61 8.21 -3.57 18.14
N PRO A 62 7.21 -4.41 18.48
CA PRO A 62 7.14 -5.78 17.97
C PRO A 62 6.70 -5.87 16.50
N LEU A 63 7.07 -6.93 15.79
CA LEU A 63 6.76 -7.12 14.36
C LEU A 63 5.25 -7.26 14.05
N ASP A 64 4.44 -7.56 15.05
CA ASP A 64 2.97 -7.66 14.99
C ASP A 64 2.27 -6.41 15.55
N GLY A 65 3.01 -5.34 15.85
CA GLY A 65 2.47 -4.09 16.39
C GLY A 65 1.59 -3.31 15.42
N ASN A 66 0.75 -2.41 15.96
CA ASN A 66 -0.03 -1.45 15.18
C ASN A 66 0.65 -0.07 15.24
N TYR A 67 1.11 0.41 14.09
CA TYR A 67 1.92 1.61 13.91
C TYR A 67 1.19 2.64 13.07
N ARG A 68 1.46 3.92 13.33
CA ARG A 68 1.02 5.02 12.49
C ARG A 68 2.10 6.08 12.34
N LEU A 69 2.24 6.62 11.14
CA LEU A 69 3.09 7.80 10.93
C LEU A 69 2.38 9.03 11.49
N SER A 70 3.08 9.84 12.27
CA SER A 70 2.56 11.12 12.79
C SER A 70 2.97 12.32 11.93
N SER A 71 3.95 12.14 11.04
CA SER A 71 4.41 13.12 10.07
C SER A 71 5.11 12.42 8.90
N ASP A 72 5.47 13.20 7.87
CA ASP A 72 6.43 12.73 6.88
C ASP A 72 7.75 12.40 7.58
N VAL A 73 8.38 11.29 7.14
CA VAL A 73 9.63 10.78 7.70
C VAL A 73 10.76 11.07 6.72
N ASP A 74 11.70 11.93 7.11
CA ASP A 74 12.92 12.16 6.33
C ASP A 74 13.93 11.02 6.55
N ALA A 75 14.09 10.19 5.53
CA ALA A 75 14.98 9.04 5.54
C ALA A 75 16.29 9.29 4.77
N ARG A 76 16.58 10.51 4.31
CA ARG A 76 17.79 10.79 3.50
C ARG A 76 19.10 10.47 4.22
N ALA A 77 19.11 10.59 5.55
CA ALA A 77 20.26 10.23 6.37
C ALA A 77 20.65 8.74 6.23
N THR A 78 19.68 7.87 5.86
CA THR A 78 19.94 6.44 5.69
C THR A 78 21.01 6.15 4.66
N ALA A 79 21.24 7.02 3.66
CA ALA A 79 22.28 6.82 2.66
C ALA A 79 23.70 6.69 3.24
N ALA A 80 23.96 7.24 4.43
CA ALA A 80 25.24 7.12 5.13
C ALA A 80 25.26 6.00 6.18
N TRP A 81 24.13 5.34 6.44
CA TRP A 81 24.04 4.28 7.44
C TRP A 81 24.76 3.03 6.98
N ASP A 82 25.21 2.24 7.96
CA ASP A 82 25.78 0.92 7.75
C ASP A 82 26.92 0.92 6.70
N GLU A 83 27.85 1.87 6.85
CA GLU A 83 28.98 2.08 5.93
C GLU A 83 28.54 2.33 4.47
N GLY A 84 27.39 2.98 4.29
CA GLY A 84 26.81 3.28 2.97
C GLY A 84 25.92 2.17 2.41
N ARG A 85 25.69 1.07 3.15
CA ARG A 85 24.70 0.04 2.79
C ARG A 85 23.26 0.50 2.97
N GLY A 86 23.03 1.63 3.63
CA GLY A 86 21.71 2.18 3.76
C GLY A 86 20.93 1.62 4.95
N PHE A 87 19.62 1.86 4.93
CA PHE A 87 18.68 1.29 5.86
C PHE A 87 18.75 -0.26 5.83
N GLU A 88 18.75 -0.87 7.01
CA GLU A 88 18.58 -2.31 7.19
C GLU A 88 17.09 -2.64 7.25
N PRO A 89 16.56 -3.46 6.31
CA PRO A 89 15.14 -3.78 6.25
C PRO A 89 14.56 -4.27 7.59
N VAL A 90 13.32 -3.88 7.87
CA VAL A 90 12.59 -4.38 9.04
C VAL A 90 12.33 -5.88 8.86
N GLY A 91 12.67 -6.68 9.87
CA GLY A 91 12.60 -8.13 9.80
C GLY A 91 13.91 -8.82 9.41
N THR A 92 15.02 -8.08 9.23
CA THR A 92 16.36 -8.68 9.08
C THR A 92 16.79 -9.38 10.37
N VAL A 93 17.36 -10.58 10.24
CA VAL A 93 17.89 -11.36 11.36
C VAL A 93 19.38 -11.64 11.13
N ALA A 94 20.19 -11.46 12.19
CA ALA A 94 21.62 -11.71 12.12
C ALA A 94 21.97 -13.20 11.88
N GLY A 95 23.15 -13.43 11.31
CA GLY A 95 23.74 -14.77 11.16
C GLY A 95 23.14 -15.62 10.03
N GLY A 96 22.55 -14.99 9.00
CA GLY A 96 22.03 -15.68 7.82
C GLY A 96 20.77 -16.51 8.08
N LYS A 97 20.09 -16.26 9.20
CA LYS A 97 18.80 -16.87 9.51
C LYS A 97 17.73 -16.31 8.56
N PRO A 98 16.64 -17.08 8.32
CA PRO A 98 15.51 -16.58 7.57
C PRO A 98 15.00 -15.25 8.17
N PRO A 99 14.62 -14.28 7.33
CA PRO A 99 14.04 -13.04 7.83
C PRO A 99 12.71 -13.31 8.54
N LEU A 100 12.39 -12.47 9.52
CA LEU A 100 11.10 -12.50 10.22
C LEU A 100 10.14 -11.53 9.54
N PRO A 101 8.99 -11.99 9.02
CA PRO A 101 8.05 -11.09 8.37
C PRO A 101 7.42 -10.13 9.37
N PHE A 102 7.17 -8.90 8.93
CA PHE A 102 6.27 -7.99 9.63
C PHE A 102 4.84 -8.51 9.49
N THR A 103 4.10 -8.67 10.59
CA THR A 103 2.72 -9.18 10.62
C THR A 103 1.74 -8.18 11.22
N GLY A 104 2.23 -7.01 11.59
CA GLY A 104 1.44 -5.95 12.20
C GLY A 104 0.76 -5.04 11.18
N ARG A 105 0.39 -3.84 11.64
CA ARG A 105 -0.22 -2.81 10.80
C ARG A 105 0.67 -1.57 10.77
N LEU A 106 0.93 -1.02 9.59
CA LEU A 106 1.55 0.29 9.41
C LEU A 106 0.61 1.18 8.60
N ASP A 107 0.08 2.22 9.24
CA ASP A 107 -0.73 3.25 8.60
C ASP A 107 0.07 4.52 8.40
N GLY A 108 0.37 4.84 7.15
CA GLY A 108 1.04 6.09 6.82
C GLY A 108 0.19 7.32 7.10
N GLN A 109 -1.13 7.20 7.30
CA GLN A 109 -2.05 8.33 7.50
C GLN A 109 -1.95 9.41 6.41
N GLY A 110 -1.47 9.07 5.21
CA GLY A 110 -1.23 10.04 4.13
C GLY A 110 0.15 10.71 4.18
N HIS A 111 1.07 10.20 5.01
CA HIS A 111 2.45 10.64 5.10
C HIS A 111 3.39 9.84 4.21
N VAL A 112 4.53 10.46 3.91
CA VAL A 112 5.57 9.85 3.08
C VAL A 112 6.84 9.55 3.88
N ILE A 113 7.54 8.49 3.48
CA ILE A 113 8.95 8.28 3.79
C ILE A 113 9.76 8.83 2.62
N LEU A 114 10.54 9.88 2.88
CA LEU A 114 11.26 10.65 1.87
C LEU A 114 12.74 10.26 1.82
N GLY A 115 13.26 9.93 0.65
CA GLY A 115 14.69 9.76 0.43
C GLY A 115 15.30 8.51 1.07
N LEU A 116 14.51 7.47 1.31
CA LEU A 116 15.00 6.19 1.84
C LEU A 116 16.05 5.58 0.90
N ALA A 117 17.22 5.26 1.44
CA ALA A 117 18.30 4.61 0.71
C ALA A 117 18.60 3.22 1.30
N ILE A 118 18.56 2.20 0.45
CA ILE A 118 18.96 0.83 0.78
C ILE A 118 19.90 0.35 -0.34
N HIS A 119 21.14 0.00 -0.02
CA HIS A 119 22.13 -0.47 -0.98
C HIS A 119 22.74 -1.79 -0.53
N ARG A 120 22.04 -2.89 -0.84
CA ARG A 120 22.37 -4.25 -0.41
C ARG A 120 22.39 -5.22 -1.61
N PRO A 121 23.29 -5.01 -2.60
CA PRO A 121 23.26 -5.72 -3.89
C PRO A 121 23.42 -7.24 -3.80
N GLU A 122 23.96 -7.75 -2.69
CA GLU A 122 24.14 -9.19 -2.45
C GLU A 122 23.02 -9.82 -1.61
N SER A 123 22.10 -9.01 -1.08
CA SER A 123 21.03 -9.47 -0.19
C SER A 123 19.74 -9.74 -0.95
N ASN A 124 19.06 -10.83 -0.58
CA ASN A 124 17.70 -11.07 -1.02
C ASN A 124 16.71 -10.39 -0.07
N ASP A 125 15.45 -10.28 -0.51
CA ASP A 125 14.32 -9.80 0.30
C ASP A 125 14.55 -8.37 0.80
N VAL A 126 14.66 -7.45 -0.16
CA VAL A 126 15.08 -6.06 0.09
C VAL A 126 13.92 -5.10 -0.17
N GLY A 127 13.65 -4.26 0.82
CA GLY A 127 12.72 -3.14 0.81
C GLY A 127 12.63 -2.51 2.21
N LEU A 128 11.62 -1.67 2.48
CA LEU A 128 11.38 -1.18 3.84
C LEU A 128 11.25 -2.33 4.85
N PHE A 129 10.55 -3.38 4.46
CA PHE A 129 10.46 -4.66 5.15
C PHE A 129 11.18 -5.74 4.34
N THR A 130 11.75 -6.75 5.02
CA THR A 130 12.21 -7.96 4.32
C THR A 130 11.02 -8.66 3.64
N ALA A 131 9.97 -8.90 4.42
CA ALA A 131 8.71 -9.47 3.97
C ALA A 131 7.53 -8.94 4.80
N LEU A 132 6.38 -8.83 4.14
CA LEU A 132 5.08 -8.62 4.78
C LEU A 132 4.41 -9.99 4.93
N GLY A 133 4.14 -10.41 6.16
CA GLY A 133 3.47 -11.67 6.49
C GLY A 133 1.96 -11.64 6.21
N GLN A 134 1.28 -12.76 6.43
CA GLN A 134 -0.13 -12.94 6.06
C GLN A 134 -1.09 -11.94 6.72
N ASP A 135 -0.81 -11.56 7.97
CA ASP A 135 -1.63 -10.60 8.73
C ASP A 135 -1.20 -9.14 8.53
N ALA A 136 -0.11 -8.92 7.78
CA ALA A 136 0.46 -7.60 7.59
C ALA A 136 -0.53 -6.67 6.87
N GLN A 137 -0.64 -5.44 7.36
CA GLN A 137 -1.44 -4.39 6.74
C GLN A 137 -0.60 -3.13 6.57
N VAL A 138 -0.28 -2.77 5.33
CA VAL A 138 0.39 -1.48 5.03
C VAL A 138 -0.57 -0.59 4.26
N VAL A 139 -0.95 0.54 4.84
CA VAL A 139 -2.02 1.39 4.30
C VAL A 139 -1.63 2.86 4.31
N ASN A 140 -2.09 3.62 3.32
CA ASN A 140 -1.93 5.08 3.23
C ASN A 140 -0.47 5.58 3.34
N LEU A 141 0.48 4.80 2.82
CA LEU A 141 1.92 5.09 2.93
C LEU A 141 2.53 5.44 1.57
N GLY A 142 3.24 6.56 1.50
CA GLY A 142 4.01 6.96 0.33
C GLY A 142 5.50 6.71 0.55
N LEU A 143 6.17 6.14 -0.44
CA LEU A 143 7.62 6.14 -0.52
C LEU A 143 8.03 7.11 -1.62
N GLN A 144 8.74 8.17 -1.26
CA GLN A 144 9.08 9.25 -2.20
C GLN A 144 10.59 9.44 -2.29
N ASP A 145 11.07 9.63 -3.52
CA ASP A 145 12.49 9.87 -3.85
C ASP A 145 13.43 8.80 -3.28
N ILE A 146 12.96 7.54 -3.23
CA ILE A 146 13.72 6.43 -2.64
C ILE A 146 14.72 5.82 -3.64
N SER A 147 15.75 5.15 -3.12
CA SER A 147 16.68 4.33 -3.90
C SER A 147 16.91 2.99 -3.19
N VAL A 148 16.51 1.89 -3.82
CA VAL A 148 16.65 0.53 -3.29
C VAL A 148 17.44 -0.33 -4.26
N THR A 149 18.52 -0.94 -3.79
CA THR A 149 19.33 -1.93 -4.51
C THR A 149 19.36 -3.23 -3.71
N GLY A 150 18.98 -4.34 -4.33
CA GLY A 150 19.04 -5.69 -3.77
C GLY A 150 19.53 -6.74 -4.79
N ASN A 151 19.51 -8.01 -4.41
CA ASN A 151 19.78 -9.14 -5.31
C ASN A 151 18.46 -9.73 -5.84
N ASN A 152 17.81 -10.62 -5.08
CA ASN A 152 16.51 -11.18 -5.44
C ASN A 152 15.41 -10.66 -4.53
N ASN A 153 14.17 -10.62 -5.03
CA ASN A 153 12.99 -10.18 -4.29
C ASN A 153 13.18 -8.75 -3.79
N VAL A 154 13.10 -7.79 -4.71
CA VAL A 154 13.39 -6.38 -4.43
C VAL A 154 12.17 -5.53 -4.72
N GLY A 155 11.79 -4.68 -3.77
CA GLY A 155 10.81 -3.62 -4.00
C GLY A 155 10.84 -2.54 -2.93
N GLY A 156 10.07 -1.46 -3.12
CA GLY A 156 10.09 -0.33 -2.19
C GLY A 156 9.57 -0.69 -0.79
N LEU A 157 8.44 -1.38 -0.70
CA LEU A 157 7.81 -1.77 0.57
C LEU A 157 8.40 -3.07 1.13
N GLY A 158 8.69 -4.05 0.27
CA GLY A 158 9.38 -5.25 0.72
C GLY A 158 9.70 -6.25 -0.37
N GLY A 159 10.52 -7.24 -0.05
CA GLY A 159 10.89 -8.28 -1.01
C GLY A 159 9.72 -9.19 -1.35
N GLN A 160 8.93 -9.55 -0.34
CA GLN A 160 7.75 -10.39 -0.49
C GLN A 160 6.55 -9.81 0.25
N ASN A 161 5.35 -10.04 -0.28
CA ASN A 161 4.11 -9.72 0.41
C ASN A 161 3.15 -10.90 0.42
N TYR A 162 2.76 -11.32 1.61
CA TYR A 162 1.70 -12.29 1.89
C TYR A 162 0.46 -11.63 2.49
N GLY A 163 0.56 -10.37 2.91
CA GLY A 163 -0.51 -9.60 3.54
C GLY A 163 -1.21 -8.64 2.58
N SER A 164 -1.73 -7.54 3.13
CA SER A 164 -2.49 -6.52 2.41
C SER A 164 -1.73 -5.20 2.35
N VAL A 165 -1.53 -4.69 1.13
CA VAL A 165 -1.04 -3.34 0.89
C VAL A 165 -2.10 -2.55 0.16
N SER A 166 -2.52 -1.42 0.71
CA SER A 166 -3.58 -0.61 0.11
C SER A 166 -3.37 0.90 0.19
N SER A 167 -3.73 1.62 -0.88
CA SER A 167 -3.55 3.08 -0.94
C SER A 167 -2.10 3.50 -0.66
N CYS A 168 -1.15 2.76 -1.21
CA CYS A 168 0.28 3.01 -1.05
C CYS A 168 0.94 3.35 -2.38
N PHE A 169 2.05 4.07 -2.34
CA PHE A 169 2.80 4.35 -3.56
C PHE A 169 4.31 4.31 -3.39
N MET A 170 5.00 4.14 -4.51
CA MET A 170 6.45 4.26 -4.61
C MET A 170 6.82 5.20 -5.75
N LYS A 171 7.69 6.17 -5.46
CA LYS A 171 8.36 7.03 -6.44
C LYS A 171 9.86 6.96 -6.16
N GLY A 172 10.64 6.41 -7.09
CA GLY A 172 12.07 6.23 -6.85
C GLY A 172 12.77 5.30 -7.85
N ASN A 173 13.97 4.88 -7.47
CA ASN A 173 14.78 3.92 -8.23
C ASN A 173 14.84 2.58 -7.49
N ILE A 174 14.49 1.49 -8.17
CA ILE A 174 14.61 0.13 -7.67
C ILE A 174 15.51 -0.66 -8.61
N GLU A 175 16.56 -1.29 -8.09
CA GLU A 175 17.49 -2.13 -8.85
C GLU A 175 17.69 -3.49 -8.17
N GLY A 176 17.68 -4.57 -8.96
CA GLY A 176 18.06 -5.90 -8.50
C GLY A 176 18.36 -6.88 -9.62
N ASN A 177 18.62 -8.14 -9.28
CA ASN A 177 18.84 -9.22 -10.24
C ASN A 177 17.52 -9.86 -10.69
N ALA A 178 16.75 -10.47 -9.77
CA ALA A 178 15.50 -11.12 -10.12
C ALA A 178 14.35 -10.85 -9.15
N TYR A 179 13.11 -10.94 -9.67
CA TYR A 179 11.90 -10.62 -8.93
C TYR A 179 11.93 -9.19 -8.41
N VAL A 180 12.03 -8.24 -9.35
CA VAL A 180 12.13 -6.82 -9.03
C VAL A 180 10.81 -6.14 -9.36
N GLY A 181 10.23 -5.45 -8.38
CA GLY A 181 9.02 -4.67 -8.59
C GLY A 181 9.05 -3.33 -7.87
N GLY A 182 8.22 -2.39 -8.33
CA GLY A 182 8.20 -1.06 -7.74
C GLY A 182 7.76 -1.06 -6.27
N LEU A 183 6.68 -1.79 -5.94
CA LEU A 183 6.18 -1.88 -4.58
C LEU A 183 6.77 -3.08 -3.85
N VAL A 184 6.78 -4.25 -4.47
CA VAL A 184 7.38 -5.45 -3.90
C VAL A 184 8.05 -6.32 -4.97
N GLY A 185 8.92 -7.25 -4.57
CA GLY A 185 9.47 -8.23 -5.48
C GLY A 185 8.50 -9.35 -5.88
N ILE A 186 7.92 -10.02 -4.87
CA ILE A 186 6.96 -11.11 -5.03
C ILE A 186 5.64 -10.77 -4.33
N GLN A 187 4.53 -10.86 -5.07
CA GLN A 187 3.18 -10.71 -4.53
C GLN A 187 2.46 -12.04 -4.38
N ASN A 188 2.15 -12.42 -3.14
CA ASN A 188 1.28 -13.54 -2.78
C ASN A 188 -0.05 -13.08 -2.14
N GLY A 189 -0.03 -11.91 -1.49
CA GLY A 189 -1.19 -11.32 -0.83
C GLY A 189 -2.02 -10.43 -1.75
N LYS A 190 -2.37 -9.23 -1.28
CA LYS A 190 -3.18 -8.26 -2.01
C LYS A 190 -2.45 -6.92 -2.18
N LEU A 191 -2.48 -6.40 -3.41
CA LEU A 191 -2.20 -5.00 -3.75
C LEU A 191 -3.48 -4.34 -4.22
N ASP A 192 -3.88 -3.25 -3.57
CA ASP A 192 -5.10 -2.52 -3.94
C ASP A 192 -4.87 -1.01 -3.91
N LYS A 193 -5.32 -0.30 -4.94
CA LYS A 193 -5.18 1.16 -4.99
C LYS A 193 -3.73 1.65 -4.86
N CYS A 194 -2.79 0.95 -5.47
CA CYS A 194 -1.38 1.26 -5.33
C CYS A 194 -0.78 1.75 -6.64
N TYR A 195 0.30 2.53 -6.56
CA TYR A 195 0.99 2.95 -7.78
C TYR A 195 2.51 3.06 -7.63
N ALA A 196 3.21 2.88 -8.75
CA ALA A 196 4.67 2.99 -8.83
C ALA A 196 5.09 3.95 -9.96
N MET A 197 6.10 4.77 -9.68
CA MET A 197 6.73 5.69 -10.63
C MET A 197 8.25 5.72 -10.43
N GLY A 198 8.98 6.14 -11.47
CA GLY A 198 10.43 6.22 -11.44
C GLY A 198 11.09 5.14 -12.29
N ALA A 199 12.28 4.68 -11.90
CA ALA A 199 13.05 3.71 -12.67
C ALA A 199 13.10 2.36 -11.95
N ILE A 200 12.76 1.29 -12.65
CA ILE A 200 12.77 -0.07 -12.10
C ILE A 200 13.62 -0.93 -13.04
N LYS A 201 14.71 -1.47 -12.52
CA LYS A 201 15.70 -2.21 -13.30
C LYS A 201 15.99 -3.57 -12.68
N GLY A 202 16.05 -4.60 -13.52
CA GLY A 202 16.69 -5.86 -13.14
C GLY A 202 16.92 -6.80 -14.32
N ASP A 203 17.35 -8.03 -14.05
CA ASP A 203 17.71 -8.98 -15.11
C ASP A 203 16.55 -9.92 -15.47
N SER A 204 15.80 -10.41 -14.47
CA SER A 204 14.71 -11.37 -14.69
C SER A 204 13.47 -11.09 -13.85
N ARG A 205 12.27 -11.18 -14.46
CA ARG A 205 10.98 -10.99 -13.78
C ARG A 205 10.92 -9.61 -13.13
N VAL A 206 10.92 -8.61 -13.99
CA VAL A 206 10.87 -7.19 -13.60
C VAL A 206 9.49 -6.65 -13.94
N GLY A 207 8.80 -6.06 -12.97
CA GLY A 207 7.49 -5.46 -13.18
C GLY A 207 7.36 -4.07 -12.58
N GLY A 208 6.46 -3.25 -13.11
CA GLY A 208 6.22 -1.91 -12.58
C GLY A 208 5.71 -1.92 -11.14
N LEU A 209 4.83 -2.85 -10.79
CA LEU A 209 4.31 -3.03 -9.43
C LEU A 209 5.00 -4.18 -8.70
N THR A 210 5.11 -5.34 -9.36
CA THR A 210 5.70 -6.54 -8.78
C THR A 210 6.49 -7.36 -9.81
N GLY A 211 7.59 -7.96 -9.41
CA GLY A 211 8.37 -8.84 -10.29
C GLY A 211 7.64 -10.15 -10.59
N MET A 212 7.05 -10.77 -9.56
CA MET A 212 6.19 -11.95 -9.67
C MET A 212 4.84 -11.71 -9.00
N ASN A 213 3.76 -12.22 -9.59
CA ASN A 213 2.45 -12.24 -8.95
C ASN A 213 1.86 -13.66 -8.87
N GLN A 214 1.41 -13.99 -7.66
CA GLN A 214 0.63 -15.17 -7.26
C GLN A 214 -0.60 -14.76 -6.43
N GLY A 215 -0.74 -13.48 -6.10
CA GLY A 215 -1.85 -12.91 -5.35
C GLY A 215 -2.80 -12.07 -6.21
N ALA A 216 -3.48 -11.10 -5.59
CA ALA A 216 -4.44 -10.24 -6.27
C ALA A 216 -3.94 -8.80 -6.38
N ILE A 217 -4.02 -8.23 -7.59
CA ILE A 217 -3.73 -6.83 -7.87
C ILE A 217 -4.98 -6.17 -8.44
N SER A 218 -5.45 -5.11 -7.79
CA SER A 218 -6.63 -4.34 -8.22
C SER A 218 -6.42 -2.83 -8.12
N GLU A 219 -7.11 -2.09 -9.00
CA GLU A 219 -7.19 -0.62 -8.97
C GLU A 219 -5.80 0.05 -8.89
N SER A 220 -4.79 -0.52 -9.55
CA SER A 220 -3.40 -0.11 -9.38
C SER A 220 -2.75 0.31 -10.70
N LEU A 221 -1.73 1.16 -10.65
CA LEU A 221 -1.05 1.62 -11.88
C LEU A 221 0.47 1.66 -11.81
N SER A 222 1.10 1.47 -12.97
CA SER A 222 2.52 1.72 -13.16
C SER A 222 2.75 2.85 -14.17
N ALA A 223 3.42 3.90 -13.72
CA ALA A 223 4.01 4.93 -14.58
C ALA A 223 5.54 4.94 -14.41
N ALA A 224 6.12 3.75 -14.26
CA ALA A 224 7.55 3.55 -14.12
C ALA A 224 8.21 3.20 -15.46
N ALA A 225 9.46 3.65 -15.64
CA ALA A 225 10.34 3.19 -16.68
C ALA A 225 10.93 1.83 -16.27
N VAL A 226 10.28 0.75 -16.73
CA VAL A 226 10.67 -0.63 -16.40
C VAL A 226 11.68 -1.15 -17.43
N ARG A 227 12.81 -1.69 -16.95
CA ARG A 227 13.86 -2.28 -17.77
C ARG A 227 14.29 -3.63 -17.21
N GLY A 228 14.28 -4.66 -18.06
CA GLY A 228 14.97 -5.90 -17.72
C GLY A 228 15.20 -6.83 -18.89
N ALA A 229 16.11 -7.78 -18.71
CA ALA A 229 16.61 -8.63 -19.78
C ALA A 229 15.67 -9.79 -20.14
N SER A 230 14.89 -10.30 -19.18
CA SER A 230 13.98 -11.43 -19.40
C SER A 230 12.71 -11.33 -18.54
N LEU A 231 11.57 -11.75 -19.08
CA LEU A 231 10.27 -11.75 -18.38
C LEU A 231 9.95 -10.38 -17.75
N THR A 232 9.99 -9.32 -18.56
CA THR A 232 9.75 -7.96 -18.09
C THR A 232 8.35 -7.50 -18.51
N GLY A 233 7.49 -7.18 -17.56
CA GLY A 233 6.14 -6.68 -17.82
C GLY A 233 5.95 -5.27 -17.27
N ALA A 234 4.98 -4.54 -17.81
CA ALA A 234 4.79 -3.14 -17.43
C ALA A 234 4.17 -3.02 -16.03
N LEU A 235 3.30 -3.96 -15.67
CA LEU A 235 2.73 -4.11 -14.33
C LEU A 235 3.43 -5.23 -13.55
N VAL A 236 3.52 -6.41 -14.16
CA VAL A 236 3.98 -7.65 -13.53
C VAL A 236 5.00 -8.33 -14.41
N GLY A 237 6.19 -8.65 -13.89
CA GLY A 237 7.21 -9.38 -14.67
C GLY A 237 6.77 -10.79 -15.08
N ARG A 238 6.19 -11.52 -14.12
CA ARG A 238 5.56 -12.83 -14.39
C ARG A 238 4.35 -13.08 -13.49
N ASN A 239 3.20 -13.27 -14.11
CA ASN A 239 1.99 -13.71 -13.43
C ASN A 239 1.89 -15.26 -13.46
N TYR A 240 1.66 -15.89 -12.31
CA TYR A 240 1.46 -17.34 -12.18
C TYR A 240 -0.04 -17.69 -12.16
N ARG A 241 -0.37 -18.99 -12.23
CA ARG A 241 -1.75 -19.46 -12.41
C ARG A 241 -2.75 -18.93 -11.38
N ASP A 242 -2.30 -18.75 -10.15
CA ASP A 242 -3.15 -18.27 -9.04
C ASP A 242 -3.12 -16.74 -8.90
N GLY A 243 -2.21 -16.07 -9.61
CA GLY A 243 -2.09 -14.62 -9.63
C GLY A 243 -3.15 -13.97 -10.51
N THR A 244 -3.80 -12.93 -10.00
CA THR A 244 -4.78 -12.13 -10.74
C THR A 244 -4.33 -10.68 -10.85
N VAL A 245 -4.48 -10.12 -12.04
CA VAL A 245 -4.37 -8.68 -12.31
C VAL A 245 -5.72 -8.23 -12.84
N ALA A 246 -6.44 -7.43 -12.06
CA ALA A 246 -7.77 -7.00 -12.42
C ALA A 246 -7.74 -6.03 -13.62
N GLU A 247 -8.82 -6.00 -14.40
CA GLU A 247 -8.94 -5.14 -15.59
C GLU A 247 -8.89 -3.63 -15.29
N ASN A 248 -9.05 -3.26 -14.02
CA ASN A 248 -8.93 -1.88 -13.56
C ASN A 248 -7.49 -1.53 -13.15
N CYS A 249 -6.48 -2.31 -13.59
CA CYS A 249 -5.07 -1.97 -13.49
C CYS A 249 -4.53 -1.42 -14.81
N PHE A 250 -3.68 -0.39 -14.72
CA PHE A 250 -3.23 0.40 -15.85
C PHE A 250 -1.72 0.62 -15.87
N TRP A 251 -1.13 0.80 -17.04
CA TRP A 251 0.27 1.17 -17.15
C TRP A 251 0.51 2.14 -18.31
N ASP A 252 1.55 2.95 -18.18
CA ASP A 252 1.97 3.87 -19.23
C ASP A 252 2.92 3.22 -20.23
N ARG A 253 2.43 3.01 -21.45
CA ARG A 253 3.18 2.38 -22.55
C ARG A 253 4.21 3.27 -23.22
N THR A 254 4.22 4.57 -22.91
CA THR A 254 5.26 5.49 -23.40
C THR A 254 6.53 5.41 -22.55
N LEU A 255 6.40 4.98 -21.28
CA LEU A 255 7.51 4.90 -20.33
C LEU A 255 8.11 3.50 -20.25
N CYS A 256 7.28 2.46 -20.40
CA CYS A 256 7.76 1.08 -20.45
C CYS A 256 8.18 0.69 -21.86
N ALA A 257 9.46 0.36 -22.04
CA ALA A 257 10.00 -0.08 -23.32
C ALA A 257 9.63 -1.53 -23.69
N VAL A 258 8.86 -2.23 -22.85
CA VAL A 258 8.59 -3.66 -23.00
C VAL A 258 7.11 -3.88 -23.31
N ASN A 259 6.87 -4.43 -24.49
CA ASN A 259 5.54 -4.67 -25.05
C ASN A 259 5.27 -6.19 -24.99
N LEU A 260 4.87 -6.72 -23.83
CA LEU A 260 4.53 -8.14 -23.70
C LEU A 260 3.03 -8.39 -23.89
N PRO A 261 2.66 -9.49 -24.58
CA PRO A 261 1.28 -9.92 -24.73
C PRO A 261 0.75 -10.48 -23.40
N GLY A 262 -0.37 -9.94 -22.91
CA GLY A 262 -1.08 -10.43 -21.72
C GLY A 262 -1.31 -9.39 -20.62
N ASP A 263 -0.59 -8.26 -20.65
CA ASP A 263 -0.92 -7.10 -19.82
C ASP A 263 -2.19 -6.41 -20.37
N SER A 264 -3.08 -5.92 -19.50
CA SER A 264 -4.20 -5.07 -19.87
C SER A 264 -3.70 -3.97 -20.82
N ALA A 265 -4.42 -3.69 -21.92
CA ALA A 265 -3.93 -2.82 -22.98
C ALA A 265 -3.38 -1.49 -22.41
N GLY A 266 -2.06 -1.31 -22.49
CA GLY A 266 -1.38 -0.13 -21.95
C GLY A 266 -1.93 1.16 -22.53
N ARG A 267 -1.82 2.24 -21.77
CA ARG A 267 -2.32 3.56 -22.15
C ARG A 267 -1.14 4.48 -22.42
N SER A 268 -1.30 5.40 -23.36
CA SER A 268 -0.33 6.50 -23.50
C SER A 268 -0.38 7.45 -22.30
N THR A 269 0.65 8.25 -22.07
CA THR A 269 0.63 9.28 -21.01
C THR A 269 -0.57 10.21 -21.12
N ALA A 270 -0.93 10.62 -22.35
CA ALA A 270 -2.07 11.48 -22.57
C ALA A 270 -3.39 10.82 -22.10
N GLU A 271 -3.58 9.53 -22.39
CA GLU A 271 -4.73 8.74 -21.91
C GLU A 271 -4.69 8.50 -20.39
N MET A 272 -3.51 8.26 -19.83
CA MET A 272 -3.29 8.13 -18.38
C MET A 272 -3.57 9.44 -17.63
N PHE A 273 -3.63 10.58 -18.33
CA PHE A 273 -3.99 11.88 -17.74
C PHE A 273 -5.48 12.20 -17.84
N GLN A 274 -6.30 11.28 -18.37
CA GLN A 274 -7.75 11.47 -18.47
C GLN A 274 -8.46 10.70 -17.34
N GLN A 275 -9.27 11.38 -16.53
CA GLN A 275 -10.07 10.74 -15.48
C GLN A 275 -10.99 9.65 -16.04
N ALA A 276 -11.53 9.87 -17.25
CA ALA A 276 -12.46 8.95 -17.92
C ALA A 276 -11.85 7.55 -18.14
N THR A 277 -10.53 7.45 -18.34
CA THR A 277 -9.80 6.17 -18.49
C THR A 277 -10.03 5.24 -17.32
N TYR A 278 -10.04 5.81 -16.11
CA TYR A 278 -10.11 5.09 -14.84
C TYR A 278 -11.54 4.94 -14.33
N ALA A 279 -12.36 6.00 -14.48
CA ALA A 279 -13.76 5.98 -14.09
C ALA A 279 -14.55 4.90 -14.85
N ALA A 280 -14.20 4.64 -16.12
CA ALA A 280 -14.76 3.55 -16.92
C ALA A 280 -14.48 2.14 -16.34
N LYS A 281 -13.50 2.03 -15.44
CA LYS A 281 -13.12 0.82 -14.71
C LYS A 281 -13.34 0.96 -13.20
N ALA A 282 -14.32 1.78 -12.81
CA ALA A 282 -14.83 1.92 -11.45
C ALA A 282 -13.85 2.50 -10.41
N TRP A 283 -12.84 3.27 -10.83
CA TRP A 283 -12.02 4.04 -9.89
C TRP A 283 -12.84 5.16 -9.25
N ASP A 284 -12.76 5.30 -7.92
CA ASP A 284 -13.50 6.31 -7.16
C ASP A 284 -12.70 7.62 -7.02
N PHE A 285 -13.04 8.61 -7.85
CA PHE A 285 -12.44 9.94 -7.79
C PHE A 285 -13.06 10.88 -6.75
N THR A 286 -14.03 10.40 -5.96
CA THR A 286 -14.66 11.19 -4.88
C THR A 286 -13.95 10.94 -3.55
N GLN A 287 -13.58 9.69 -3.25
CA GLN A 287 -12.95 9.31 -1.98
C GLN A 287 -11.48 8.88 -2.10
N VAL A 288 -11.11 8.20 -3.19
CA VAL A 288 -9.80 7.51 -3.26
C VAL A 288 -8.80 8.29 -4.11
N TRP A 289 -9.18 8.68 -5.32
CA TRP A 289 -8.25 9.25 -6.30
C TRP A 289 -8.53 10.72 -6.59
N LYS A 290 -7.46 11.48 -6.83
CA LYS A 290 -7.47 12.82 -7.41
C LYS A 290 -6.64 12.79 -8.69
N ILE A 291 -7.05 13.56 -9.70
CA ILE A 291 -6.33 13.71 -10.96
C ILE A 291 -6.48 15.14 -11.45
N THR A 292 -5.42 15.71 -12.02
CA THR A 292 -5.51 16.97 -12.73
C THR A 292 -5.66 16.66 -14.22
N GLU A 293 -6.87 16.88 -14.75
CA GLU A 293 -7.23 16.47 -16.12
C GLU A 293 -6.22 16.97 -17.16
N GLY A 294 -5.72 16.05 -17.98
CA GLY A 294 -4.72 16.32 -19.03
C GLY A 294 -3.33 16.69 -18.53
N LYS A 295 -3.06 16.65 -17.22
CA LYS A 295 -1.79 17.14 -16.63
C LYS A 295 -1.08 16.15 -15.71
N SER A 296 -1.78 15.24 -15.05
CA SER A 296 -1.17 14.32 -14.09
C SER A 296 -1.73 12.92 -14.19
N TYR A 297 -0.96 11.93 -13.72
CA TYR A 297 -1.51 10.63 -13.34
C TYR A 297 -2.49 10.78 -12.17
N PRO A 298 -3.37 9.79 -11.92
CA PRO A 298 -4.08 9.67 -10.66
C PRO A 298 -3.10 9.63 -9.49
N ALA A 299 -3.44 10.37 -8.44
CA ALA A 299 -2.78 10.34 -7.14
C ALA A 299 -3.83 10.02 -6.07
N LEU A 300 -3.39 9.48 -4.95
CA LEU A 300 -4.26 9.16 -3.83
C LEU A 300 -4.67 10.42 -3.08
N ARG A 301 -5.95 10.57 -2.75
CA ARG A 301 -6.52 11.72 -2.02
C ARG A 301 -6.06 11.84 -0.58
N VAL A 302 -5.66 10.71 0.03
CA VAL A 302 -5.18 10.68 1.41
C VAL A 302 -3.88 11.47 1.59
N PHE A 303 -3.12 11.70 0.52
CA PHE A 303 -1.91 12.50 0.53
C PHE A 303 -2.21 13.98 0.18
N PRO A 304 -1.46 14.93 0.74
CA PRO A 304 -1.57 16.37 0.41
C PRO A 304 -1.48 16.66 -1.10
#